data_AF-A0A936E6B3-F1
#
_entry.id   AF-A0A936E6B3-F1
#
_cell.length_a   1.000
_cell.length_b   1.000
_cell.length_c   1.000
_cell.angle_alpha   90.00
_cell.angle_beta   90.00
_cell.angle_gamma   90.00
#
_symmetry.space_group_name_H-M   'P 1'
#
loop_
_entity.id
_entity.type
_entity.pdbx_description
1 polymer ?
#
loop_
_entity_poly.entity_id
_entity_poly.type
_entity_poly.pdbx_seq_one_letter_code
_entity_poly.pdbx_strand_id
1 'polypeptide(L)'
;MPKPGNIPDSFVDALESLANWLQNSHIPYSIIGGVAVSFIANPRTTQDIDSVIWLDIAKLDDFLASGSDYGFVSRLSDAAEFARQSRVLLLRHFPSSVDIDISLAATPFEQELLDRALTISLGNFSVNIPPGGFDYHRSHSCPEHRLYRYLQYN
;
A
#
# COMPACT_ATOMS: atom_id res chain seq x y z
N MET A 1 -9.89 -26.24 -6.41
CA MET A 1 -8.74 -25.39 -6.08
C MET A 1 -8.55 -24.44 -7.26
N PRO A 2 -8.84 -23.13 -7.13
CA PRO A 2 -8.44 -22.18 -8.15
C PRO A 2 -6.91 -22.26 -8.31
N LYS A 3 -6.43 -22.33 -9.56
CA LYS A 3 -4.99 -22.26 -9.83
C LYS A 3 -4.52 -20.86 -9.45
N PRO A 4 -3.38 -20.69 -8.75
CA PRO A 4 -2.81 -19.36 -8.58
C PRO A 4 -2.62 -18.78 -9.98
N GLY A 5 -3.27 -17.65 -10.25
CA GLY A 5 -2.99 -16.87 -11.45
C GLY A 5 -1.51 -16.48 -11.41
N ASN A 6 -0.84 -16.54 -12.56
CA ASN A 6 0.57 -16.18 -12.63
C ASN A 6 0.70 -14.68 -12.29
N ILE A 7 1.20 -14.38 -11.10
CA ILE A 7 1.49 -12.99 -10.69
C ILE A 7 2.71 -12.53 -11.50
N PRO A 8 2.67 -11.37 -12.18
CA PRO A 8 3.82 -10.88 -12.95
C PRO A 8 5.05 -10.66 -12.05
N ASP A 9 6.25 -11.03 -12.52
CA ASP A 9 7.50 -10.81 -11.78
C ASP A 9 7.68 -9.32 -11.41
N SER A 10 7.33 -8.41 -12.33
CA SER A 10 7.37 -6.95 -12.10
C SER A 10 6.53 -6.50 -10.88
N PHE A 11 5.43 -7.21 -10.63
CA PHE A 11 4.57 -6.94 -9.49
C PHE A 11 5.20 -7.48 -8.20
N VAL A 12 5.76 -8.68 -8.23
CA VAL A 12 6.50 -9.28 -7.11
C VAL A 12 7.70 -8.40 -6.72
N ASP A 13 8.46 -7.92 -7.69
CA ASP A 13 9.64 -7.06 -7.47
C ASP A 13 9.27 -5.73 -6.78
N ALA A 14 8.18 -5.08 -7.20
CA ALA A 14 7.69 -3.87 -6.56
C ALA A 14 7.18 -4.12 -5.15
N LEU A 15 6.47 -5.24 -4.95
CA LEU A 15 5.93 -5.61 -3.65
C LEU A 15 7.04 -5.94 -2.65
N GLU A 16 8.07 -6.68 -3.08
CA GLU A 16 9.25 -6.97 -2.26
C GLU A 16 9.99 -5.68 -1.90
N SER A 17 10.21 -4.78 -2.87
CA SER A 17 10.87 -3.49 -2.63
C SER A 17 10.09 -2.62 -1.66
N LEU A 18 8.75 -2.59 -1.77
CA LEU A 18 7.88 -1.84 -0.87
C LEU A 18 7.93 -2.42 0.54
N ALA A 19 7.83 -3.74 0.66
CA ALA A 19 7.87 -4.44 1.94
C ALA A 19 9.20 -4.19 2.66
N ASN A 20 10.32 -4.29 1.94
CA ASN A 20 11.65 -4.02 2.47
C ASN A 20 11.80 -2.57 2.91
N TRP A 21 11.32 -1.61 2.10
CA TRP A 21 11.36 -0.19 2.45
C TRP A 21 10.61 0.11 3.74
N LEU A 22 9.37 -0.37 3.85
CA LEU A 22 8.51 -0.11 5.02
C LEU A 22 9.05 -0.79 6.28
N GLN A 23 9.56 -2.02 6.16
CA GLN A 23 10.16 -2.76 7.28
C GLN A 23 11.45 -2.11 7.77
N ASN A 24 12.37 -1.76 6.88
CA ASN A 24 13.64 -1.12 7.26
C ASN A 24 13.43 0.30 7.80
N SER A 25 12.39 0.99 7.34
CA SER A 25 11.97 2.29 7.87
C SER A 25 11.19 2.18 9.19
N HIS A 26 10.94 0.95 9.68
CA HIS A 26 10.15 0.67 10.89
C HIS A 26 8.76 1.33 10.86
N ILE A 27 8.14 1.36 9.67
CA ILE A 27 6.82 1.93 9.46
C ILE A 27 5.77 0.82 9.62
N PRO A 28 4.82 0.93 10.58
CA PRO A 28 3.67 0.04 10.61
C PRO A 28 2.88 0.17 9.31
N TYR A 29 2.63 -0.96 8.64
CA TYR A 29 1.97 -0.97 7.35
C TYR A 29 1.11 -2.22 7.15
N SER A 30 0.21 -2.11 6.18
CA SER A 30 -0.54 -3.23 5.63
C SER A 30 -0.74 -3.02 4.13
N ILE A 31 -0.55 -4.07 3.34
CA ILE A 31 -0.83 -4.09 1.91
C ILE A 31 -2.33 -4.32 1.75
N ILE A 32 -3.02 -3.38 1.11
CA ILE A 32 -4.48 -3.40 0.92
C ILE A 32 -4.79 -3.57 -0.58
N GLY A 33 -6.08 -3.60 -0.92
CA GLY A 33 -6.50 -3.68 -2.32
C GLY A 33 -6.41 -5.08 -2.92
N GLY A 34 -6.44 -5.13 -4.25
CA GLY A 34 -6.59 -6.35 -5.04
C GLY A 34 -5.56 -7.42 -4.68
N VAL A 35 -4.37 -7.05 -4.23
CA VAL A 35 -3.23 -7.94 -3.96
C VAL A 35 -3.48 -8.82 -2.73
N ALA A 36 -3.95 -8.24 -1.62
CA ALA A 36 -4.33 -8.99 -0.42
C ALA A 36 -5.47 -9.97 -0.69
N VAL A 37 -6.31 -9.69 -1.69
CA VAL A 37 -7.48 -10.49 -2.10
C VAL A 37 -7.16 -11.45 -3.26
N SER A 38 -6.23 -11.11 -4.14
CA SER A 38 -5.90 -11.82 -5.38
C SER A 38 -4.89 -12.94 -5.19
N PHE A 39 -4.25 -13.05 -4.02
CA PHE A 39 -3.66 -14.32 -3.59
C PHE A 39 -4.70 -15.47 -3.56
N ILE A 40 -6.00 -15.15 -3.54
CA ILE A 40 -7.11 -16.11 -3.51
C ILE A 40 -7.90 -16.13 -4.83
N ALA A 41 -8.00 -15.02 -5.57
CA ALA A 41 -8.88 -14.91 -6.73
C ALA A 41 -8.28 -14.07 -7.89
N ASN A 42 -7.81 -14.77 -8.93
CA ASN A 42 -7.59 -14.33 -10.32
C ASN A 42 -7.19 -12.84 -10.55
N PRO A 43 -5.90 -12.56 -10.86
CA PRO A 43 -5.45 -11.20 -11.13
C PRO A 43 -6.01 -10.67 -12.46
N ARG A 44 -6.76 -9.56 -12.42
CA ARG A 44 -7.02 -8.74 -13.63
C ARG A 44 -5.94 -7.68 -13.80
N THR A 45 -5.75 -7.32 -15.05
CA THR A 45 -4.71 -6.49 -15.67
C THR A 45 -4.62 -5.08 -15.07
N THR A 46 -3.38 -4.60 -14.93
CA THR A 46 -2.88 -3.38 -14.22
C THR A 46 -3.22 -3.35 -12.74
N GLN A 47 -2.35 -3.96 -11.93
CA GLN A 47 -2.41 -3.87 -10.46
C GLN A 47 -1.34 -2.90 -9.99
N ASP A 48 -1.79 -1.71 -9.64
CA ASP A 48 -1.17 -0.92 -8.59
C ASP A 48 -1.08 -1.71 -7.29
N ILE A 49 -0.14 -1.31 -6.43
CA ILE A 49 -0.03 -1.80 -5.06
C ILE A 49 -0.60 -0.73 -4.14
N ASP A 50 -1.71 -1.04 -3.48
CA ASP A 50 -2.22 -0.19 -2.42
C ASP A 50 -1.61 -0.59 -1.07
N SER A 51 -1.25 0.40 -0.27
CA SER A 51 -0.86 0.17 1.13
C SER A 51 -1.44 1.26 2.03
N VAL A 52 -1.68 0.90 3.28
CA VAL A 52 -1.91 1.86 4.36
C VAL A 52 -0.72 1.81 5.32
N ILE A 53 -0.23 2.98 5.71
CA ILE A 53 0.91 3.12 6.64
C ILE A 53 0.58 4.05 7.80
N TRP A 54 1.20 3.81 8.95
CA TRP A 54 1.22 4.76 10.05
C TRP A 54 2.51 5.57 10.02
N LEU A 55 2.41 6.80 9.53
CA LEU A 55 3.53 7.73 9.42
C LEU A 55 3.19 9.06 10.11
N ASP A 56 4.07 9.52 10.99
CA ASP A 56 4.03 10.89 11.48
C ASP A 56 4.26 11.84 10.30
N ILE A 57 3.28 12.70 10.04
CA ILE A 57 3.30 13.62 8.90
C ILE A 57 4.49 14.60 8.96
N ALA A 58 5.06 14.83 10.15
CA ALA A 58 6.29 15.62 10.28
C ALA A 58 7.49 14.95 9.61
N LYS A 59 7.50 13.62 9.48
CA LYS A 59 8.57 12.81 8.87
C LYS A 59 8.34 12.51 7.39
N LEU A 60 7.29 13.08 6.77
CA LEU A 60 6.89 12.75 5.41
C LEU A 60 8.00 12.97 4.38
N ASP A 61 8.71 14.10 4.47
CA ASP A 61 9.75 14.45 3.51
C ASP A 61 10.94 13.49 3.60
N ASP A 62 11.41 13.19 4.81
CA ASP A 62 12.48 12.23 5.06
C ASP A 62 12.09 10.81 4.61
N PHE A 63 10.84 10.41 4.89
CA PHE A 63 10.28 9.15 4.43
C PHE A 63 10.30 9.08 2.90
N LEU A 64 9.73 10.07 2.22
CA LEU A 64 9.73 10.16 0.74
C LEU A 64 11.14 10.08 0.15
N ALA A 65 12.10 10.80 0.74
CA ALA A 65 13.49 10.77 0.29
C ALA A 65 14.10 9.35 0.41
N SER A 66 13.84 8.66 1.53
CA SER A 66 14.35 7.30 1.76
C SER A 66 13.80 6.26 0.76
N GLY A 67 12.62 6.50 0.17
CA GLY A 67 12.03 5.58 -0.82
C GLY A 67 12.83 5.48 -2.11
N SER A 68 13.66 6.49 -2.42
CA SER A 68 14.50 6.48 -3.62
C SER A 68 15.54 5.35 -3.59
N ASP A 69 16.05 4.98 -2.41
CA ASP A 69 17.00 3.86 -2.23
C ASP A 69 16.38 2.50 -2.58
N TYR A 70 15.04 2.41 -2.55
CA TYR A 70 14.25 1.23 -2.90
C TYR A 70 13.60 1.35 -4.30
N GLY A 71 14.03 2.33 -5.10
CA GLY A 71 13.55 2.52 -6.46
C GLY A 71 12.19 3.20 -6.58
N PHE A 72 11.66 3.80 -5.52
CA PHE A 72 10.39 4.54 -5.57
C PHE A 72 10.61 6.00 -5.97
N VAL A 73 9.86 6.44 -6.97
CA VAL A 73 9.80 7.83 -7.41
C VAL A 73 8.36 8.33 -7.33
N SER A 74 8.16 9.62 -7.02
CA SER A 74 6.80 10.16 -7.04
C SER A 74 6.26 10.31 -8.46
N ARG A 75 4.96 10.08 -8.61
CA ARG A 75 4.19 10.38 -9.83
C ARG A 75 3.79 11.85 -9.94
N LEU A 76 3.93 12.63 -8.86
CA LEU A 76 3.62 14.06 -8.80
C LEU A 76 4.87 14.89 -8.49
N SER A 77 4.96 16.10 -9.03
CA SER A 77 6.08 17.02 -8.75
C SER A 77 6.04 17.60 -7.32
N ASP A 78 4.86 17.71 -6.74
CA ASP A 78 4.54 18.29 -5.43
C ASP A 78 4.08 17.22 -4.42
N ALA A 79 4.67 16.02 -4.52
CA ALA A 79 4.27 14.81 -3.79
C ALA A 79 3.98 15.02 -2.30
N ALA A 80 4.88 15.71 -1.59
CA ALA A 80 4.76 15.93 -0.15
C ALA A 80 3.59 16.88 0.18
N GLU A 81 3.41 17.95 -0.59
CA GLU A 81 2.30 18.89 -0.39
C GLU A 81 0.96 18.19 -0.67
N PHE A 82 0.88 17.47 -1.79
CA PHE A 82 -0.30 16.68 -2.13
C PHE A 82 -0.65 15.69 -1.02
N ALA A 83 0.33 14.90 -0.54
CA ALA A 83 0.08 13.88 0.49
C ALA A 83 -0.29 14.48 1.86
N ARG A 84 0.21 15.67 2.21
CA ARG A 84 -0.24 16.39 3.42
C ARG A 84 -1.72 16.75 3.36
N GLN A 85 -2.24 17.07 2.17
CA GLN A 85 -3.64 17.47 1.97
C GLN A 85 -4.56 16.28 1.74
N SER A 86 -4.16 15.34 0.88
CA SER A 86 -4.97 14.21 0.42
C SER A 86 -4.85 12.97 1.32
N ARG A 87 -3.79 12.91 2.14
CA ARG A 87 -3.38 11.72 2.90
C ARG A 87 -3.02 10.53 2.01
N VAL A 88 -2.58 10.77 0.77
CA VAL A 88 -2.13 9.71 -0.15
C VAL A 88 -0.81 10.10 -0.82
N LEU A 89 0.13 9.16 -0.86
CA LEU A 89 1.34 9.22 -1.67
C LEU A 89 1.17 8.41 -2.94
N LEU A 90 1.39 9.06 -4.08
CA LEU A 90 1.34 8.43 -5.39
C LEU A 90 2.77 8.21 -5.90
N LEU A 91 3.21 6.95 -5.88
CA LEU A 91 4.56 6.54 -6.23
C LEU A 91 4.55 5.58 -7.42
N ARG A 92 5.72 5.38 -8.02
CA ARG A 92 6.00 4.33 -8.99
C ARG A 92 7.31 3.66 -8.62
N HIS A 93 7.35 2.34 -8.69
CA HIS A 93 8.59 1.59 -8.61
C HIS A 93 9.28 1.65 -9.98
N PHE A 94 10.38 2.39 -10.06
CA PHE A 94 11.08 2.67 -11.31
C PHE A 94 11.54 1.39 -12.05
N PRO A 95 12.18 0.40 -11.39
CA PRO A 95 12.63 -0.83 -12.06
C PRO A 95 11.51 -1.63 -12.72
N SER A 96 10.34 -1.73 -12.08
CA SER A 96 9.25 -2.59 -12.56
C SER A 96 8.08 -1.85 -13.21
N SER A 97 8.10 -0.51 -13.17
CA SER A 97 7.04 0.38 -13.66
C SER A 97 5.65 0.18 -13.03
N VAL A 98 5.60 -0.49 -11.86
CA VAL A 98 4.35 -0.68 -11.10
C VAL A 98 4.05 0.58 -10.29
N ASP A 99 2.78 0.99 -10.27
CA ASP A 99 2.29 2.12 -9.47
C ASP A 99 1.99 1.68 -8.04
N ILE A 100 2.21 2.58 -7.08
CA ILE A 100 1.99 2.34 -5.66
C ILE A 100 1.24 3.52 -5.09
N ASP A 101 0.18 3.21 -4.34
CA ASP A 101 -0.72 4.15 -3.71
C ASP A 101 -0.65 3.92 -2.20
N ILE A 102 -0.03 4.85 -1.48
CA ILE A 102 0.16 4.71 -0.03
C ILE A 102 -0.76 5.69 0.70
N SER A 103 -1.76 5.15 1.39
CA SER A 103 -2.63 5.90 2.30
C SER A 103 -1.93 6.15 3.63
N LEU A 104 -1.90 7.40 4.06
CA LEU A 104 -1.34 7.83 5.35
C LEU A 104 -2.44 7.74 6.43
N ALA A 105 -2.46 6.65 7.19
CA ALA A 105 -3.43 6.42 8.25
C ALA A 105 -3.47 7.58 9.26
N ALA A 106 -4.68 7.98 9.65
CA ALA A 106 -4.92 9.08 10.57
C ALA A 106 -5.98 8.77 11.63
N THR A 107 -6.68 7.64 11.50
CA THR A 107 -7.84 7.29 12.33
C THR A 107 -7.54 6.13 13.27
N PRO A 108 -8.23 6.04 14.43
CA PRO A 108 -8.13 4.88 15.31
C PRO A 108 -8.47 3.55 14.63
N PHE A 109 -9.37 3.57 13.64
CA PHE A 109 -9.74 2.38 12.88
C PHE A 109 -8.57 1.86 12.02
N GLU A 110 -7.86 2.76 11.32
CA GLU A 110 -6.68 2.39 10.54
C GLU A 110 -5.54 1.95 11.46
N GLN A 111 -5.41 2.56 12.65
CA GLN A 111 -4.47 2.10 13.66
C GLN A 111 -4.78 0.65 14.10
N GLU A 112 -6.04 0.34 14.39
CA GLU A 112 -6.46 -1.03 14.74
C GLU A 112 -6.19 -2.03 13.60
N LEU A 113 -6.43 -1.62 12.35
CA LEU A 113 -6.11 -2.44 11.18
C LEU A 113 -4.62 -2.79 11.12
N LEU A 114 -3.75 -1.82 11.39
CA LEU A 114 -2.30 -2.00 11.36
C LEU A 114 -1.82 -2.85 12.55
N ASP A 115 -2.36 -2.62 13.74
CA ASP A 115 -2.05 -3.39 14.95
C ASP A 115 -2.45 -4.87 14.82
N ARG A 116 -3.49 -5.16 14.02
CA ARG A 116 -4.01 -6.51 13.78
C ARG A 116 -3.55 -7.11 12.45
N ALA A 117 -2.63 -6.45 11.74
CA ALA A 117 -2.14 -6.96 10.47
C ALA A 117 -1.46 -8.33 10.64
N LEU A 118 -1.68 -9.21 9.68
CA LEU A 118 -1.10 -10.55 9.64
C LEU A 118 0.08 -10.57 8.69
N THR A 119 1.22 -11.07 9.15
CA THR A 119 2.38 -11.30 8.29
C THR A 119 2.21 -12.60 7.51
N ILE A 120 2.33 -12.53 6.19
CA ILE A 120 2.36 -13.68 5.28
C ILE A 120 3.71 -13.78 4.58
N SER A 121 4.21 -14.99 4.40
CA SER A 121 5.46 -15.26 3.66
C SER A 121 5.17 -15.48 2.18
N LEU A 122 5.88 -14.75 1.31
CA LEU A 122 5.81 -14.84 -0.14
C LEU A 122 7.17 -15.31 -0.68
N GLY A 123 7.52 -16.56 -0.40
CA GLY A 123 8.82 -17.11 -0.78
C GLY A 123 9.95 -16.52 0.08
N ASN A 124 10.72 -15.60 -0.49
CA ASN A 124 11.93 -15.00 0.11
C ASN A 124 11.68 -13.74 0.94
N PHE A 125 10.49 -13.13 0.85
CA PHE A 125 10.11 -11.97 1.65
C PHE A 125 8.76 -12.17 2.34
N SER A 126 8.39 -11.25 3.20
CA SER A 126 7.09 -11.24 3.88
C SER A 126 6.41 -9.89 3.73
N VAL A 127 5.07 -9.92 3.80
CA VAL A 127 4.24 -8.72 3.77
C VAL A 127 3.19 -8.78 4.87
N ASN A 128 2.78 -7.61 5.35
CA ASN A 128 1.65 -7.48 6.26
C ASN A 128 0.37 -7.26 5.46
N ILE A 129 -0.69 -8.00 5.80
CA ILE A 129 -2.03 -7.88 5.19
C ILE A 129 -3.10 -7.68 6.27
N PRO A 130 -4.30 -7.18 5.93
CA PRO A 130 -5.40 -7.09 6.88
C PRO A 130 -5.82 -8.48 7.38
N PRO A 131 -6.32 -8.59 8.63
CA PRO A 131 -6.84 -9.85 9.14
C PRO A 131 -8.11 -10.29 8.39
N GLY A 132 -8.34 -11.60 8.27
CA GLY A 132 -9.51 -12.13 7.57
C GLY A 132 -10.84 -11.59 8.10
N GLY A 133 -11.65 -10.98 7.24
CA GLY A 133 -12.91 -10.32 7.60
C GLY A 133 -12.85 -8.79 7.74
N PHE A 134 -11.67 -8.19 7.59
CA PHE A 134 -11.54 -6.74 7.47
C PHE A 134 -11.96 -6.29 6.06
N ASP A 135 -13.26 -6.05 5.89
CA ASP A 135 -13.79 -5.42 4.68
C ASP A 135 -13.59 -3.91 4.79
N TYR A 136 -12.48 -3.41 4.26
CA TYR A 136 -12.16 -1.97 4.22
C TYR A 136 -13.27 -1.17 3.49
N HIS A 137 -14.07 -1.82 2.62
CA HIS A 137 -15.19 -1.18 1.95
C HIS A 137 -16.49 -1.12 2.77
N ARG A 138 -16.61 -1.84 3.91
CA ARG A 138 -17.86 -1.97 4.69
C ARG A 138 -17.79 -1.51 6.14
N SER A 139 -16.71 -0.90 6.61
CA SER A 139 -16.69 -0.36 7.98
C SER A 139 -17.65 0.85 8.12
N HIS A 140 -18.86 0.60 8.64
CA HIS A 140 -19.93 1.59 8.87
C HIS A 140 -19.62 2.62 9.97
N SER A 141 -18.38 2.67 10.45
CA SER A 141 -17.90 3.51 11.54
C SER A 141 -16.81 4.51 11.11
N CYS A 142 -16.51 4.63 9.80
CA CYS A 142 -15.63 5.69 9.29
C CYS A 142 -16.45 6.94 8.89
N PRO A 143 -16.36 8.06 9.64
CA PRO A 143 -16.74 9.35 9.08
C PRO A 143 -15.67 9.75 8.07
N GLU A 144 -16.11 10.07 6.85
CA GLU A 144 -15.32 10.46 5.67
C GLU A 144 -14.88 9.34 4.71
N HIS A 145 -15.86 8.87 3.94
CA HIS A 145 -15.74 8.31 2.59
C HIS A 145 -15.11 9.32 1.58
N ARG A 146 -13.86 9.77 1.82
CA ARG A 146 -13.17 10.71 0.91
C ARG A 146 -12.05 10.04 0.09
N LEU A 147 -11.35 9.06 0.65
CA LEU A 147 -10.26 8.34 -0.02
C LEU A 147 -10.72 7.50 -1.22
N TYR A 148 -11.82 6.75 -1.10
CA TYR A 148 -12.30 5.88 -2.19
C TYR A 148 -12.99 6.59 -3.35
N ARG A 149 -13.46 7.83 -3.15
CA ARG A 149 -14.15 8.55 -4.23
C ARG A 149 -13.17 9.06 -5.29
N TYR A 150 -11.87 9.12 -4.98
CA TYR A 150 -10.83 9.55 -5.94
C TYR A 150 -10.35 8.41 -6.85
N LEU A 151 -10.31 7.18 -6.33
CA LEU A 151 -9.86 5.98 -7.07
C LEU A 151 -10.94 5.30 -7.92
N GLN A 152 -12.21 5.68 -7.77
CA GLN A 152 -13.30 5.14 -8.60
C GLN A 152 -13.56 5.93 -9.89
N TYR A 153 -12.81 7.01 -10.16
CA TYR A 153 -13.09 7.94 -11.27
C TYR A 153 -11.91 8.23 -12.20
N ASN A 154 -10.80 7.50 -12.13
CA ASN A 154 -9.74 7.55 -13.15
C ASN A 154 -9.30 6.16 -13.54
#